data_AF-A0A5N3UR79-F1
#
_entry.id   AF-A0A5N3UR79-F1
#
_cell.length_a   1.000
_cell.length_b   1.000
_cell.length_c   1.000
_cell.angle_alpha   90.00
_cell.angle_beta   90.00
_cell.angle_gamma   90.00
#
_symmetry.space_group_name_H-M   'P 1'
#
loop_
_entity.id
_entity.type
_entity.pdbx_description
1 polymer ?
#
loop_
_entity_poly.entity_id
_entity_poly.type
_entity_poly.pdbx_seq_one_letter_code
_entity_poly.pdbx_strand_id
1 'polypeptide(L)' 'FMQRIGDYYVCHRNRGICVSKRCPGSMRQIGTCFGAYVKCCRR' A
#
# COMPACT_ATOMS: atom_id res chain seq x y z
N PHE A 1 18.06 -6.57 7.29
CA PHE A 1 17.00 -5.78 6.63
C PHE A 1 15.65 -6.44 6.85
N MET A 2 14.89 -5.99 7.85
CA MET A 2 13.49 -6.42 7.99
C MET A 2 12.66 -5.72 6.92
N GLN A 3 12.35 -6.43 5.84
CA GLN A 3 11.38 -5.96 4.84
C GLN A 3 9.99 -6.13 5.44
N ARG A 4 9.58 -5.19 6.30
CA ARG A 4 8.22 -5.16 6.81
C ARG A 4 7.31 -4.86 5.62
N ILE A 5 6.28 -5.66 5.43
CA ILE A 5 5.24 -5.49 4.38
C ILE A 5 4.52 -4.13 4.46
N GLY A 6 4.80 -3.32 5.49
CA GLY A 6 4.46 -1.90 5.58
C GLY A 6 5.47 -0.95 4.94
N ASP A 7 6.34 -1.39 4.04
CA ASP A 7 7.29 -0.50 3.37
C ASP A 7 6.70 -0.03 2.04
N TYR A 8 6.58 1.30 1.89
CA TYR A 8 6.16 1.97 0.66
C TYR A 8 6.84 1.38 -0.59
N TYR A 9 8.09 0.94 -0.45
CA TYR A 9 8.85 0.34 -1.52
C TYR A 9 8.19 -0.92 -2.12
N VAL A 10 7.61 -1.78 -1.28
CA VAL A 10 6.91 -3.00 -1.72
C VAL A 10 5.62 -2.65 -2.46
N CYS A 11 4.88 -1.67 -1.94
CA CYS A 11 3.66 -1.18 -2.58
C CYS A 11 3.97 -0.62 -3.97
N HIS A 12 5.01 0.22 -4.06
CA HIS A 12 5.45 0.84 -5.30
C HIS A 12 5.97 -0.19 -6.32
N ARG A 13 6.75 -1.20 -5.87
CA ARG A 13 7.17 -2.33 -6.73
C ARG A 13 5.99 -3.11 -7.29
N ASN A 14 4.93 -3.26 -6.51
CA ASN A 14 3.68 -3.88 -6.96
C ASN A 14 2.79 -2.94 -7.78
N ARG A 15 3.30 -1.79 -8.24
CA ARG A 15 2.54 -0.75 -8.97
C ARG A 15 1.29 -0.28 -8.20
N GLY A 16 1.35 -0.34 -6.88
CA GLY A 16 0.34 0.21 -5.99
C GLY A 16 0.68 1.63 -5.56
N ILE A 17 -0.31 2.33 -5.04
CA ILE A 17 -0.19 3.65 -4.42
C ILE A 17 -0.54 3.57 -2.94
N CYS A 18 0.15 4.35 -2.13
CA CYS A 18 -0.10 4.44 -0.70
C CYS A 18 -1.13 5.55 -0.43
N VAL A 19 -2.25 5.20 0.18
CA VAL A 19 -3.32 6.14 0.53
C VAL A 19 -3.77 5.98 1.97
N SER A 20 -3.85 7.08 2.71
CA SER A 20 -4.16 7.09 4.14
C SER A 20 -5.64 6.90 4.48
N LYS A 21 -6.53 6.89 3.47
CA LYS A 21 -7.99 6.75 3.65
C LYS A 21 -8.49 5.36 3.22
N ARG A 22 -9.28 5.31 2.15
CA ARG A 22 -9.71 4.08 1.48
C ARG A 22 -9.16 4.09 0.06
N CYS A 23 -8.94 2.91 -0.49
CA CYS A 23 -8.59 2.78 -1.89
C CYS A 23 -9.69 3.43 -2.75
N PRO A 24 -9.34 4.31 -3.70
CA PRO A 24 -10.32 5.02 -4.49
C PRO A 24 -10.97 4.11 -5.54
N GLY A 25 -12.30 4.21 -5.66
CA GLY A 25 -13.08 3.70 -6.79
C GLY A 25 -12.85 2.24 -7.14
N SER A 26 -12.04 1.99 -8.17
CA SER A 26 -11.73 0.68 -8.75
C SER A 26 -10.46 0.02 -8.19
N MET A 27 -9.78 0.67 -7.25
CA MET A 27 -8.56 0.11 -6.65
C MET A 27 -8.88 -0.83 -5.50
N ARG A 28 -8.15 -1.95 -5.43
CA ARG A 28 -8.22 -2.93 -4.35
C ARG A 28 -7.06 -2.74 -3.37
N GLN A 29 -7.35 -2.89 -2.08
CA GLN A 29 -6.32 -2.92 -1.05
C GLN A 29 -5.53 -4.23 -1.18
N ILE A 30 -4.23 -4.12 -1.43
CA ILE A 30 -3.31 -5.26 -1.55
C ILE A 30 -2.33 -5.38 -0.38
N GLY A 31 -2.28 -4.36 0.48
CA GLY A 31 -1.40 -4.32 1.63
C GLY A 31 -1.49 -2.99 2.35
N THR A 32 -0.41 -2.61 3.03
CA THR A 32 -0.30 -1.33 3.73
C THR A 32 1.05 -0.68 3.44
N CYS A 33 1.17 0.61 3.71
CA CYS A 33 2.40 1.39 3.64
C CYS A 33 2.63 2.08 4.98
N PHE A 34 3.89 2.31 5.32
CA PHE A 34 4.31 2.96 6.57
C PHE A 34 3.54 2.46 7.81
N GLY A 35 3.33 1.13 7.93
CA GLY A 35 2.51 0.53 9.00
C GLY A 35 1.05 0.27 8.60
N ALA A 36 0.12 0.20 9.57
CA ALA A 36 -1.28 -0.18 9.34
C ALA A 36 -2.20 0.99 8.91
N TYR A 37 -1.72 2.23 9.03
CA TYR A 37 -2.52 3.43 8.79
C TYR A 37 -2.64 3.82 7.31
N VAL A 38 -1.62 3.52 6.50
CA VAL A 38 -1.66 3.83 5.06
C VAL A 38 -1.91 2.54 4.31
N LYS A 39 -2.89 2.54 3.42
CA LYS A 39 -3.26 1.37 2.62
C LYS A 39 -2.48 1.37 1.33
N CYS A 40 -1.95 0.22 0.95
CA CYS A 40 -1.44 0.01 -0.39
C CYS A 40 -2.59 -0.42 -1.29
N CYS A 41 -2.89 0.41 -2.28
CA CYS A 41 -4.01 0.25 -3.19
C CYS A 41 -3.50 0.08 -4.61
N ARG A 42 -4.01 -0.91 -5.32
CA ARG A 42 -3.64 -1.18 -6.71
C ARG A 42 -4.91 -1.32 -7.54
N ARG A 43 -4.88 -0.82 -8.77
CA ARG A 43 -5.96 -1.06 -9.73
C ARG A 43 -5.96 -2.52 -10.20
#